data_AF-A0A140D979-F1
#
_entry.id   AF-A0A140D979-F1
#
_cell.length_a   1.000
_cell.length_b   1.000
_cell.length_c   1.000
_cell.angle_alpha   90.00
_cell.angle_beta   90.00
_cell.angle_gamma   90.00
#
_symmetry.space_group_name_H-M   'P 1'
#
loop_
_entity.id
_entity.type
_entity.pdbx_description
1 polymer ?
#
loop_
_entity_poly.entity_id
_entity_poly.type
_entity_poly.pdbx_seq_one_letter_code
_entity_poly.pdbx_strand_id
1 'polypeptide(L)'
;MKRACMTIAVLALLCATPALAAKGFPTTLAGFTLGEQVEGYKGYCQMDRAIPVSDAPFLSEALIRPDALPGVRGGSLSYGNCKDKGRLVRIKLKFHDRGQGFFNKLYDRYEEDFGKPDRYIGDAFKNVIAWEWEFTNDKGETVSLVLMWSRDNEIRPGVSIKMTQETLMEREAECYRAENAIEESTTRTRVHSLDTYVPR
;
A
#
# COMPACT_ATOMS: atom_id res chain seq x y z
N MET A 1 58.01 19.43 -16.00
CA MET A 1 56.71 19.80 -16.60
C MET A 1 55.95 18.63 -17.28
N LYS A 2 56.36 17.36 -17.14
CA LYS A 2 55.64 16.20 -17.73
C LYS A 2 54.93 15.30 -16.71
N ARG A 3 55.08 15.57 -15.40
CA ARG A 3 54.50 14.76 -14.32
C ARG A 3 53.20 15.34 -13.73
N ALA A 4 52.89 16.60 -14.02
CA ALA A 4 51.69 17.28 -13.50
C ALA A 4 50.45 17.08 -14.38
N CYS A 5 50.60 16.73 -15.66
CA CYS A 5 49.46 16.47 -16.56
C CYS A 5 48.90 15.04 -16.44
N MET A 6 49.65 14.10 -15.85
CA MET A 6 49.22 12.69 -15.80
C MET A 6 48.30 12.39 -14.61
N THR A 7 48.29 13.24 -13.58
CA THR A 7 47.44 13.08 -12.39
C THR A 7 46.03 13.64 -12.54
N ILE A 8 45.78 14.50 -13.53
CA ILE A 8 44.44 15.11 -13.74
C ILE A 8 43.54 14.21 -14.61
N ALA A 9 44.12 13.34 -15.45
CA ALA A 9 43.35 12.44 -16.31
C ALA A 9 42.74 11.24 -15.59
N VAL A 10 43.28 10.84 -14.42
CA VAL A 10 42.77 9.69 -13.64
C VAL A 10 41.62 10.07 -12.72
N LEU A 11 41.51 11.34 -12.32
CA LEU A 11 40.44 11.80 -11.42
C LEU A 11 39.11 12.06 -12.15
N ALA A 12 39.13 12.23 -13.48
CA ALA A 12 37.93 12.41 -14.30
C ALA A 12 37.20 11.09 -14.65
N LEU A 13 37.82 9.93 -14.37
CA LEU A 13 37.23 8.61 -14.65
C LEU A 13 36.41 8.04 -13.48
N LEU A 14 36.41 8.70 -12.31
CA LEU A 14 35.72 8.23 -11.09
C LEU A 14 34.31 8.80 -10.90
N CYS A 15 33.81 9.63 -11.82
CA CYS A 15 32.45 10.19 -11.76
C CYS A 15 31.47 9.59 -12.78
N ALA A 16 31.87 8.59 -13.55
CA ALA A 16 30.96 7.82 -14.39
C ALA A 16 30.42 6.62 -13.60
N THR A 17 29.77 6.86 -12.46
CA THR A 17 28.84 5.86 -11.93
C THR A 17 27.67 5.79 -12.91
N PRO A 18 27.35 4.63 -13.49
CA PRO A 18 26.11 4.51 -14.21
C PRO A 18 25.00 4.84 -13.22
N ALA A 19 24.20 5.85 -13.52
CA ALA A 19 22.86 5.97 -12.97
C ALA A 19 22.06 4.79 -13.53
N LEU A 20 22.34 3.59 -13.00
CA LEU A 20 21.44 2.47 -13.08
C LEU A 20 20.21 2.92 -12.30
N ALA A 21 19.20 3.33 -13.07
CA ALA A 21 17.87 3.60 -12.58
C ALA A 21 17.49 2.46 -11.63
N ALA A 22 17.40 2.77 -10.34
CA ALA A 22 16.57 1.97 -9.46
C ALA A 22 15.13 2.23 -9.93
N LYS A 23 14.69 1.44 -10.92
CA LYS A 23 13.28 1.06 -11.06
C LYS A 23 12.94 0.33 -9.76
N GLY A 24 12.71 1.10 -8.70
CA GLY A 24 12.71 0.59 -7.34
C GLY A 24 11.54 -0.35 -7.14
N PHE A 25 11.73 -1.31 -6.25
CA PHE A 25 10.64 -2.02 -5.60
C PHE A 25 10.31 -1.22 -4.33
N PRO A 26 9.31 -0.31 -4.36
CA PRO A 26 9.05 0.56 -3.23
C PRO A 26 8.43 -0.25 -2.10
N THR A 27 9.06 -0.21 -0.94
CA THR A 27 8.54 -0.89 0.27
C THR A 27 8.19 0.09 1.38
N THR A 28 8.62 1.35 1.29
CA THR A 28 8.44 2.35 2.35
C THR A 28 7.54 3.49 1.91
N LEU A 29 6.58 3.85 2.76
CA LEU A 29 5.70 5.01 2.58
C LEU A 29 5.54 5.74 3.92
N ALA A 30 5.85 7.04 3.95
CA ALA A 30 5.77 7.90 5.13
C ALA A 30 6.49 7.34 6.39
N GLY A 31 7.60 6.64 6.19
CA GLY A 31 8.39 6.03 7.26
C GLY A 31 7.89 4.67 7.75
N PHE A 32 6.84 4.11 7.14
CA PHE A 32 6.41 2.73 7.36
C PHE A 32 6.90 1.83 6.24
N THR A 33 7.48 0.68 6.57
CA THR A 33 8.07 -0.25 5.61
C THR A 33 7.32 -1.58 5.61
N LEU A 34 6.84 -1.98 4.44
CA LEU A 34 6.21 -3.28 4.22
C LEU A 34 7.16 -4.42 4.58
N GLY A 35 6.65 -5.41 5.29
CA GLY A 35 7.41 -6.55 5.80
C GLY A 35 8.12 -6.29 7.13
N GLU A 36 8.15 -5.06 7.67
CA GLU A 36 8.65 -4.81 9.04
C GLU A 36 7.62 -5.20 10.11
N GLN A 37 8.07 -5.29 11.37
CA GLN A 37 7.17 -5.55 12.50
C GLN A 37 6.37 -4.31 12.87
N VAL A 38 5.04 -4.45 12.88
CA VAL A 38 4.11 -3.34 13.11
C VAL A 38 4.27 -2.71 14.50
N GLU A 39 4.76 -3.47 15.49
CA GLU A 39 5.02 -3.00 16.85
C GLU A 39 6.02 -1.83 16.87
N GLY A 40 6.92 -1.76 15.90
CA GLY A 40 7.84 -0.64 15.70
C GLY A 40 7.12 0.70 15.47
N TYR A 41 5.87 0.65 15.00
CA TYR A 41 5.06 1.82 14.68
C TYR A 41 3.97 2.11 15.73
N LYS A 42 4.04 1.49 16.91
CA LYS A 42 3.06 1.68 18.00
C LYS A 42 2.88 3.14 18.43
N GLY A 43 3.88 4.01 18.22
CA GLY A 43 3.79 5.45 18.47
C GLY A 43 2.84 6.17 17.52
N TYR A 44 2.65 5.63 16.31
CA TYR A 44 1.80 6.20 15.26
C TYR A 44 0.40 5.60 15.21
N CYS A 45 0.21 4.36 15.71
CA CYS A 45 -1.04 3.61 15.55
C CYS A 45 -1.70 3.20 16.86
N GLN A 46 -3.03 3.11 16.86
CA GLN A 46 -3.86 2.60 17.95
C GLN A 46 -3.86 1.06 17.95
N MET A 47 -2.70 0.47 18.28
CA MET A 47 -2.49 -0.99 18.25
C MET A 47 -3.39 -1.75 19.20
N ASP A 48 -3.75 -1.16 20.33
CA ASP A 48 -4.68 -1.69 21.35
C ASP A 48 -6.13 -1.83 20.83
N ARG A 49 -6.45 -1.18 19.72
CA ARG A 49 -7.77 -1.19 19.08
C ARG A 49 -7.74 -1.85 17.69
N ALA A 50 -6.70 -2.62 17.40
CA ALA A 50 -6.60 -3.31 16.13
C ALA A 50 -7.74 -4.34 15.99
N ILE A 51 -8.37 -4.36 14.82
CA ILE A 51 -9.47 -5.28 14.51
C ILE A 51 -9.13 -6.12 13.29
N PRO A 52 -9.67 -7.35 13.16
CA PRO A 52 -9.59 -8.09 11.91
C PRO A 52 -10.20 -7.29 10.76
N VAL A 53 -9.61 -7.39 9.56
CA VAL A 53 -10.19 -6.78 8.35
C VAL A 53 -11.33 -7.67 7.87
N SER A 54 -12.55 -7.14 7.76
CA SER A 54 -13.74 -7.94 7.46
C SER A 54 -13.63 -8.81 6.21
N ASP A 55 -13.13 -8.26 5.10
CA ASP A 55 -12.97 -8.99 3.83
C ASP A 55 -11.62 -9.72 3.70
N ALA A 56 -10.73 -9.57 4.70
CA ALA A 56 -9.42 -10.20 4.75
C ALA A 56 -9.10 -10.57 6.21
N PRO A 57 -9.85 -11.51 6.82
CA PRO A 57 -9.77 -11.80 8.26
C PRO A 57 -8.39 -12.29 8.73
N PHE A 58 -7.56 -12.74 7.78
CA PHE A 58 -6.14 -13.07 7.93
C PHE A 58 -5.22 -11.85 8.15
N LEU A 59 -5.80 -10.64 8.20
CA LEU A 59 -5.10 -9.41 8.55
C LEU A 59 -5.79 -8.75 9.73
N SER A 60 -4.97 -8.16 10.60
CA SER A 60 -5.41 -7.18 11.59
C SER A 60 -5.10 -5.77 11.10
N GLU A 61 -5.94 -4.80 11.43
CA GLU A 61 -5.79 -3.41 11.03
C GLU A 61 -5.77 -2.48 12.25
N ALA A 62 -4.68 -1.74 12.40
CA ALA A 62 -4.55 -0.68 13.40
C ALA A 62 -4.72 0.69 12.74
N LEU A 63 -5.55 1.55 13.33
CA LEU A 63 -5.77 2.91 12.84
C LEU A 63 -4.58 3.80 13.17
N ILE A 64 -4.13 4.59 12.19
CA ILE A 64 -3.14 5.65 12.42
C ILE A 64 -3.82 6.74 13.26
N ARG A 65 -3.15 7.18 14.33
CA ARG A 65 -3.62 8.29 15.17
C ARG A 65 -3.76 9.55 14.32
N PRO A 66 -4.85 10.33 14.48
CA PRO A 66 -4.95 11.64 13.84
C PRO A 66 -3.70 12.49 14.11
N ASP A 67 -3.19 13.15 13.08
CA ASP A 67 -2.06 14.07 13.13
C ASP A 67 -0.72 13.49 13.63
N ALA A 68 -0.61 12.15 13.74
CA ALA A 68 0.67 11.49 14.00
C ALA A 68 1.66 11.62 12.85
N LEU A 69 1.17 11.99 11.66
CA LEU A 69 1.94 12.30 10.47
C LEU A 69 1.49 13.67 9.91
N PRO A 70 2.42 14.57 9.58
CA PRO A 70 2.06 15.86 8.98
C PRO A 70 1.23 15.70 7.71
N GLY A 71 0.10 16.41 7.63
CA GLY A 71 -0.80 16.41 6.47
C GLY A 71 -1.70 15.17 6.34
N VAL A 72 -1.54 14.17 7.21
CA VAL A 72 -2.35 12.94 7.22
C VAL A 72 -3.41 13.04 8.31
N ARG A 73 -4.68 12.99 7.91
CA ARG A 73 -5.84 13.06 8.82
C ARG A 73 -6.19 11.71 9.45
N GLY A 74 -5.59 10.64 8.93
CA GLY A 74 -5.80 9.29 9.42
C GLY A 74 -5.43 8.27 8.35
N GLY A 75 -5.79 7.02 8.60
CA GLY A 75 -5.35 5.91 7.79
C GLY A 75 -5.27 4.64 8.63
N SER A 76 -4.60 3.63 8.10
CA SER A 76 -4.42 2.38 8.80
C SER A 76 -3.18 1.63 8.34
N LEU A 77 -2.66 0.81 9.24
CA LEU A 77 -1.65 -0.21 8.97
C LEU A 77 -2.30 -1.58 9.11
N SER A 78 -2.31 -2.38 8.05
CA SER A 78 -2.78 -3.77 8.11
C SER A 78 -1.59 -4.72 8.17
N TYR A 79 -1.62 -5.68 9.07
CA TYR A 79 -0.54 -6.63 9.32
C TYR A 79 -1.04 -8.07 9.42
N GLY A 80 -0.17 -9.02 9.12
CA GLY A 80 -0.48 -10.45 9.15
C GLY A 80 -0.89 -10.93 10.53
N ASN A 81 -1.87 -11.83 10.60
CA ASN A 81 -2.27 -12.49 11.84
C ASN A 81 -2.34 -14.02 11.73
N CYS A 82 -2.02 -14.60 10.57
CA CYS A 82 -1.96 -16.04 10.33
C CYS A 82 -0.51 -16.53 10.19
N LYS A 83 0.14 -16.27 9.05
CA LYS A 83 1.45 -16.87 8.68
C LYS A 83 2.63 -16.13 9.26
N ASP A 84 2.68 -14.83 9.02
CA ASP A 84 3.74 -13.88 9.32
C ASP A 84 3.21 -12.84 10.31
N LYS A 85 2.83 -13.32 11.50
CA LYS A 85 2.19 -12.52 12.54
C LYS A 85 2.96 -11.24 12.86
N GLY A 86 2.26 -10.11 12.81
CA GLY A 86 2.82 -8.78 13.10
C GLY A 86 3.52 -8.10 11.91
N ARG A 87 3.76 -8.82 10.80
CA ARG A 87 4.41 -8.21 9.62
C ARG A 87 3.46 -7.24 8.94
N LEU A 88 3.94 -6.02 8.67
CA LEU A 88 3.18 -4.99 7.96
C LEU A 88 2.95 -5.40 6.51
N VAL A 89 1.68 -5.56 6.12
CA VAL A 89 1.28 -6.00 4.77
C VAL A 89 0.74 -4.84 3.93
N ARG A 90 0.09 -3.85 4.57
CA ARG A 90 -0.55 -2.75 3.87
C ARG A 90 -0.50 -1.45 4.66
N ILE A 91 -0.24 -0.35 3.95
CA ILE A 91 -0.26 1.02 4.46
C ILE A 91 -1.38 1.77 3.74
N LYS A 92 -2.28 2.42 4.48
CA LYS A 92 -3.30 3.32 3.94
C LYS A 92 -3.16 4.69 4.58
N LEU A 93 -3.00 5.74 3.79
CA LEU A 93 -2.94 7.12 4.24
C LEU A 93 -4.12 7.92 3.67
N LYS A 94 -4.72 8.77 4.50
CA LYS A 94 -5.75 9.73 4.09
C LYS A 94 -5.26 11.13 4.44
N PHE A 95 -5.35 12.06 3.50
CA PHE A 95 -4.82 13.41 3.67
C PHE A 95 -5.88 14.40 4.12
N HIS A 96 -5.43 15.43 4.85
CA HIS A 96 -6.23 16.62 5.18
C HIS A 96 -6.59 17.42 3.93
N ASP A 97 -5.64 17.54 2.98
CA ASP A 97 -5.95 18.10 1.67
C ASP A 97 -6.75 17.08 0.85
N ARG A 98 -8.02 17.39 0.63
CA ARG A 98 -8.99 16.56 -0.08
C ARG A 98 -9.17 17.01 -1.53
N GLY A 99 -8.46 18.06 -1.96
CA GLY A 99 -8.60 18.65 -3.27
C GLY A 99 -7.98 17.79 -4.37
N GLN A 100 -8.61 17.80 -5.54
CA GLN A 100 -8.06 17.14 -6.73
C GLN A 100 -6.69 17.72 -7.14
N GLY A 101 -6.44 19.01 -6.84
CA GLY A 101 -5.14 19.63 -7.09
C GLY A 101 -3.99 19.00 -6.31
N PHE A 102 -4.22 18.55 -5.08
CA PHE A 102 -3.20 17.81 -4.31
C PHE A 102 -2.99 16.40 -4.87
N PHE A 103 -4.07 15.73 -5.27
CA PHE A 103 -3.98 14.45 -5.99
C PHE A 103 -3.15 14.57 -7.27
N ASN A 104 -3.39 15.60 -8.09
CA ASN A 104 -2.63 15.80 -9.33
C ASN A 104 -1.14 16.00 -9.05
N LYS A 105 -0.77 16.76 -8.00
CA LYS A 105 0.63 16.93 -7.59
C LYS A 105 1.30 15.60 -7.21
N LEU A 106 0.59 14.75 -6.46
CA LEU A 106 1.10 13.41 -6.11
C LEU A 106 1.20 12.51 -7.35
N TYR A 107 0.22 12.60 -8.25
CA TYR A 107 0.20 11.85 -9.49
C TYR A 107 1.40 12.22 -10.37
N ASP A 108 1.62 13.52 -10.61
CA ASP A 108 2.74 14.01 -11.41
C ASP A 108 4.08 13.56 -10.80
N ARG A 109 4.18 13.57 -9.46
CA ARG A 109 5.37 13.08 -8.76
C ARG A 109 5.59 11.58 -8.92
N TYR A 110 4.53 10.78 -8.85
CA TYR A 110 4.62 9.34 -9.07
C TYR A 110 4.92 9.01 -10.54
N GLU A 111 4.37 9.76 -11.49
CA GLU A 111 4.70 9.59 -12.90
C GLU A 111 6.17 9.95 -13.20
N GLU A 112 6.71 10.98 -12.55
CA GLU A 112 8.14 11.33 -12.61
C GLU A 112 9.04 10.21 -12.06
N ASP A 113 8.71 9.68 -10.88
CA ASP A 113 9.56 8.71 -10.17
C ASP A 113 9.41 7.27 -10.71
N PHE A 114 8.21 6.87 -11.15
CA PHE A 114 7.87 5.48 -11.50
C PHE A 114 7.40 5.28 -12.94
N GLY A 115 7.15 6.36 -13.69
CA GLY A 115 6.52 6.30 -15.01
C GLY A 115 5.00 6.21 -14.93
N LYS A 116 4.35 5.98 -16.07
CA LYS A 116 2.89 5.92 -16.17
C LYS A 116 2.32 4.78 -15.31
N PRO A 117 1.12 4.96 -14.73
CA PRO A 117 0.44 3.88 -14.01
C PRO A 117 0.09 2.72 -14.94
N ASP A 118 0.09 1.52 -14.38
CA ASP A 118 -0.26 0.30 -15.11
C ASP A 118 -1.77 0.23 -15.38
N ARG A 119 -2.59 0.68 -14.41
CA ARG A 119 -4.05 0.51 -14.46
C ARG A 119 -4.81 1.70 -13.91
N TYR A 120 -5.95 2.00 -14.56
CA TYR A 120 -7.00 2.85 -13.99
C TYR A 120 -8.00 1.97 -13.23
N ILE A 121 -8.28 2.32 -11.98
CA ILE A 121 -9.24 1.59 -11.12
C ILE A 121 -10.32 2.52 -10.52
N GLY A 122 -10.50 3.70 -11.11
CA GLY A 122 -11.57 4.63 -10.75
C GLY A 122 -12.93 4.26 -11.38
N ASP A 123 -13.93 5.11 -11.15
CA ASP A 123 -15.25 4.92 -11.74
C ASP A 123 -15.34 5.53 -13.16
N ALA A 124 -16.29 5.05 -13.97
CA ALA A 124 -16.47 5.55 -15.33
C ALA A 124 -16.85 7.04 -15.39
N PHE A 125 -17.50 7.55 -14.33
CA PHE A 125 -17.99 8.93 -14.24
C PHE A 125 -16.98 9.90 -13.61
N LYS A 126 -15.81 9.41 -13.18
CA LYS A 126 -14.74 10.19 -12.54
C LYS A 126 -15.17 10.91 -11.26
N ASN A 127 -16.14 10.35 -10.53
CA ASN A 127 -16.37 10.71 -9.13
C ASN A 127 -15.24 10.15 -8.24
N VAL A 128 -14.63 9.06 -8.70
CA VAL A 128 -13.48 8.39 -8.12
C VAL A 128 -12.41 8.26 -9.20
N ILE A 129 -11.25 8.87 -8.97
CA ILE A 129 -10.07 8.72 -9.82
C ILE A 129 -9.05 7.93 -9.05
N ALA A 130 -8.63 6.78 -9.55
CA ALA A 130 -7.62 5.96 -8.91
C ALA A 130 -6.69 5.34 -9.95
N TRP A 131 -5.40 5.47 -9.71
CA TRP A 131 -4.33 4.94 -10.54
C TRP A 131 -3.50 3.97 -9.73
N GLU A 132 -3.13 2.86 -10.36
CA GLU A 132 -2.36 1.78 -9.76
C GLU A 132 -1.04 1.59 -10.49
N TRP A 133 0.04 1.48 -9.71
CA TRP A 133 1.36 1.03 -10.14
C TRP A 133 1.64 -0.32 -9.48
N GLU A 134 2.12 -1.26 -10.28
CA GLU A 134 2.52 -2.59 -9.85
C GLU A 134 4.04 -2.74 -10.00
N PHE A 135 4.69 -3.20 -8.93
CA PHE A 135 6.13 -3.39 -8.88
C PHE A 135 6.45 -4.85 -8.58
N THR A 136 7.38 -5.43 -9.32
CA THR A 136 7.86 -6.79 -9.11
C THR A 136 9.37 -6.79 -9.01
N ASN A 137 9.93 -7.46 -8.00
CA ASN A 137 11.37 -7.60 -7.85
C ASN A 137 11.91 -8.93 -8.42
N ASP A 138 13.22 -9.10 -8.42
CA ASP A 138 13.89 -10.30 -8.96
C ASP A 138 13.55 -11.60 -8.22
N LYS A 139 12.97 -11.51 -7.02
CA LYS A 139 12.50 -12.66 -6.22
C LYS A 139 11.04 -13.01 -6.50
N GLY A 140 10.36 -12.26 -7.37
CA GLY A 140 8.94 -12.42 -7.66
C GLY A 140 8.02 -11.84 -6.58
N GLU A 141 8.55 -11.03 -5.66
CA GLU A 141 7.70 -10.30 -4.70
C GLU A 141 7.05 -9.11 -5.39
N THR A 142 5.79 -8.84 -5.05
CA THR A 142 4.98 -7.81 -5.69
C THR A 142 4.48 -6.76 -4.69
N VAL A 143 4.46 -5.49 -5.13
CA VAL A 143 3.86 -4.37 -4.41
C VAL A 143 2.89 -3.64 -5.34
N SER A 144 1.69 -3.34 -4.84
CA SER A 144 0.74 -2.42 -5.48
C SER A 144 0.76 -1.08 -4.75
N LEU A 145 0.84 0.00 -5.51
CA LEU A 145 0.68 1.38 -5.05
C LEU A 145 -0.53 2.00 -5.76
N VAL A 146 -1.53 2.42 -4.98
CA VAL A 146 -2.73 3.08 -5.47
C VAL A 146 -2.77 4.51 -4.95
N LEU A 147 -2.83 5.48 -5.87
CA LEU A 147 -3.18 6.86 -5.59
C LEU A 147 -4.63 7.11 -5.98
N MET A 148 -5.44 7.62 -5.05
CA MET A 148 -6.87 7.81 -5.25
C MET A 148 -7.31 9.20 -4.83
N TRP A 149 -8.22 9.78 -5.60
CA TRP A 149 -9.05 10.92 -5.23
C TRP A 149 -10.52 10.59 -5.42
N SER A 150 -11.35 10.99 -4.47
CA SER A 150 -12.80 10.82 -4.54
C SER A 150 -13.53 12.09 -4.11
N ARG A 151 -14.56 12.47 -4.86
CA ARG A 151 -15.56 13.47 -4.44
C ARG A 151 -16.79 12.85 -3.80
N ASP A 152 -16.90 11.52 -3.84
CA ASP A 152 -18.01 10.76 -3.29
C ASP A 152 -17.87 10.63 -1.77
N ASN A 153 -18.89 11.06 -1.03
CA ASN A 153 -18.89 11.05 0.43
C ASN A 153 -19.02 9.64 1.02
N GLU A 154 -19.61 8.70 0.28
CA GLU A 154 -19.71 7.30 0.67
C GLU A 154 -18.39 6.56 0.36
N ILE A 155 -17.77 6.91 -0.77
CA ILE A 155 -16.50 6.29 -1.20
C ILE A 155 -15.31 7.16 -0.78
N ARG A 156 -14.90 7.02 0.50
CA ARG A 156 -13.63 7.55 1.07
C ARG A 156 -13.21 8.91 0.47
N PRO A 157 -13.87 10.01 0.83
CA PRO A 157 -13.69 11.26 0.11
C PRO A 157 -12.32 11.90 0.38
N GLY A 158 -11.81 12.61 -0.62
CA GLY A 158 -10.52 13.27 -0.64
C GLY A 158 -9.41 12.42 -1.24
N VAL A 159 -8.16 12.75 -0.90
CA VAL A 159 -6.96 12.08 -1.41
C VAL A 159 -6.51 10.98 -0.46
N SER A 160 -6.14 9.82 -1.03
CA SER A 160 -5.56 8.72 -0.29
C SER A 160 -4.50 7.98 -1.08
N ILE A 161 -3.56 7.38 -0.35
CA ILE A 161 -2.57 6.45 -0.88
C ILE A 161 -2.79 5.10 -0.19
N LYS A 162 -2.77 4.01 -0.96
CA LYS A 162 -2.76 2.64 -0.46
C LYS A 162 -1.54 1.94 -1.06
N MET A 163 -0.68 1.38 -0.23
CA MET A 163 0.44 0.54 -0.65
C MET A 163 0.31 -0.84 -0.01
N THR A 164 0.40 -1.92 -0.78
CA THR A 164 0.24 -3.29 -0.32
C THR A 164 1.40 -4.14 -0.83
N GLN A 165 1.98 -5.00 0.01
CA GLN A 165 2.83 -6.10 -0.49
C GLN A 165 1.93 -7.30 -0.78
N GLU A 166 1.62 -7.51 -2.06
CA GLU A 166 0.60 -8.48 -2.48
C GLU A 166 1.07 -9.92 -2.20
N THR A 167 2.35 -10.24 -2.41
CA THR A 167 2.90 -11.57 -2.06
C THR A 167 2.76 -11.91 -0.57
N LEU A 168 2.93 -10.91 0.33
CA LEU A 168 2.75 -11.10 1.77
C LEU A 168 1.27 -11.32 2.11
N MET A 169 0.39 -10.57 1.45
CA MET A 169 -1.06 -10.72 1.57
C MET A 169 -1.53 -12.12 1.14
N GLU A 170 -1.02 -12.61 0.01
CA GLU A 170 -1.35 -13.93 -0.52
C GLU A 170 -0.92 -15.05 0.44
N ARG A 171 0.29 -14.96 1.01
CA ARG A 171 0.77 -15.93 2.01
C ARG A 171 -0.10 -15.99 3.26
N GLU A 172 -0.58 -14.85 3.75
CA GLU A 172 -1.54 -14.78 4.85
C GLU A 172 -2.88 -15.42 4.47
N ALA A 173 -3.38 -15.10 3.26
CA ALA A 173 -4.64 -15.66 2.75
C ALA A 173 -4.57 -17.18 2.57
N GLU A 174 -3.44 -17.71 2.10
CA GLU A 174 -3.19 -19.15 1.97
C GLU A 174 -3.17 -19.86 3.32
N CYS A 175 -2.48 -19.28 4.31
CA CYS A 175 -2.47 -19.79 5.68
C CYS A 175 -3.89 -19.87 6.25
N TYR A 176 -4.66 -18.79 6.12
CA TYR A 176 -6.02 -18.74 6.65
C TYR A 176 -6.95 -19.72 5.94
N ARG A 177 -6.84 -19.84 4.61
CA ARG A 177 -7.60 -20.86 3.86
C ARG A 177 -7.23 -22.27 4.30
N ALA A 178 -5.96 -22.56 4.58
CA ALA A 178 -5.55 -23.88 5.05
C ALA A 178 -6.13 -24.22 6.43
N GLU A 179 -6.18 -23.24 7.34
CA GLU A 179 -6.78 -23.41 8.68
C GLU A 179 -8.31 -23.56 8.61
N ASN A 180 -8.98 -22.82 7.72
CA ASN A 180 -10.44 -22.75 7.63
C ASN A 180 -11.06 -23.70 6.58
N ALA A 181 -10.28 -24.33 5.70
CA ALA A 181 -10.78 -25.35 4.76
C ALA A 181 -11.41 -26.55 5.48
N ILE A 182 -11.01 -26.78 6.74
CA ILE A 182 -11.60 -27.79 7.62
C ILE A 182 -13.05 -27.39 8.02
N GLU A 183 -13.29 -26.10 8.31
CA GLU A 183 -14.61 -25.58 8.70
C GLU A 183 -15.55 -25.33 7.51
N GLU A 184 -15.04 -24.86 6.36
CA GLU A 184 -15.88 -24.57 5.18
C GLU A 184 -16.59 -25.81 4.60
N SER A 185 -16.02 -27.01 4.79
CA SER A 185 -16.67 -28.25 4.34
C SER A 185 -17.99 -28.54 5.06
N THR A 186 -18.24 -27.90 6.21
CA THR A 186 -19.43 -28.15 7.04
C THR A 186 -20.49 -27.05 7.00
N THR A 187 -20.19 -25.83 6.52
CA THR A 187 -21.06 -24.67 6.79
C THR A 187 -21.26 -23.69 5.61
N ARG A 188 -21.34 -24.17 4.35
CA ARG A 188 -21.90 -23.34 3.26
C ARG A 188 -23.43 -23.46 3.26
N THR A 189 -24.11 -22.61 4.02
CA THR A 189 -25.57 -22.53 4.01
C THR A 189 -26.05 -21.86 2.72
N ARG A 190 -26.86 -22.56 1.93
CA ARG A 190 -27.50 -21.96 0.74
C ARG A 190 -28.56 -20.95 1.17
N VAL A 191 -28.72 -19.89 0.38
CA VAL A 191 -29.89 -19.00 0.52
C VAL A 191 -31.12 -19.80 0.14
N HIS A 192 -31.99 -20.09 1.12
CA HIS A 192 -33.20 -20.88 0.91
C HIS A 192 -34.42 -20.05 0.49
N SER A 193 -34.48 -18.78 0.90
CA SER A 193 -35.53 -17.84 0.49
C SER A 193 -34.96 -16.41 0.41
N LEU A 194 -35.48 -15.64 -0.54
CA LEU A 194 -35.18 -14.22 -0.68
C LEU A 194 -35.95 -13.35 0.32
N ASP A 195 -37.06 -13.85 0.88
CA ASP A 195 -37.92 -13.09 1.78
C ASP A 195 -37.18 -12.58 3.03
N THR A 196 -36.15 -13.30 3.47
CA THR A 196 -35.27 -12.92 4.59
C THR A 196 -34.46 -11.65 4.29
N TYR A 197 -34.25 -11.33 3.02
CA TYR A 197 -33.42 -10.23 2.54
C TYR A 197 -34.22 -9.10 1.89
N VAL A 198 -35.55 -9.21 1.86
CA VAL A 198 -36.45 -8.14 1.41
C VAL A 198 -36.83 -7.28 2.62
N PRO A 199 -36.44 -5.99 2.67
CA PRO A 199 -36.86 -5.08 3.73
C PRO A 199 -38.39 -4.99 3.80
N ARG A 200 -38.95 -5.03 5.01
CA ARG A 200 -40.39 -4.87 5.26
C ARG A 200 -40.68 -3.54 5.93
#